data_AF-A0A5E9FZ13-F1
#
_entry.id   AF-A0A5E9FZ13-F1
#
_cell.length_a   1.000
_cell.length_b   1.000
_cell.length_c   1.000
_cell.angle_alpha   90.00
_cell.angle_beta   90.00
_cell.angle_gamma   90.00
#
_symmetry.space_group_name_H-M   'P 1'
#
loop_
_entity.id
_entity.type
_entity.pdbx_description
1 polymer ?
#
loop_
_entity_poly.entity_id
_entity_poly.type
_entity_poly.pdbx_seq_one_letter_code
_entity_poly.pdbx_strand_id
1 'polypeptide(L)' 'MSRSDEPIGGDPVCWLEQVCPECGAYVSGELPAACWRCDTVVSPS' A
#
# COMPACT_ATOMS: atom_id res chain seq x y z
N MET A 1 -21.03 -23.60 17.73
CA MET A 1 -21.74 -22.62 16.87
C MET A 1 -20.86 -21.38 16.81
N SER A 2 -20.23 -21.13 15.66
CA SER A 2 -19.34 -19.99 15.44
C SER A 2 -20.15 -18.71 15.23
N ARG A 3 -19.79 -17.62 15.92
CA ARG A 3 -20.28 -16.28 15.61
C ARG A 3 -19.17 -15.51 14.92
N SER A 4 -19.23 -15.55 13.59
CA SER A 4 -18.54 -14.66 12.68
C SER A 4 -19.10 -13.25 12.87
N ASP A 5 -18.36 -12.36 13.54
CA ASP A 5 -18.62 -10.92 13.52
C ASP A 5 -17.36 -10.16 13.91
N GLU A 6 -16.37 -10.20 13.02
CA GLU A 6 -15.38 -9.14 12.96
C GLU A 6 -15.34 -8.72 11.48
N PRO A 7 -15.64 -7.45 11.15
CA PRO A 7 -15.22 -6.93 9.87
C PRO A 7 -13.70 -6.80 9.95
N ILE A 8 -12.97 -7.90 9.81
CA ILE A 8 -11.55 -7.85 9.45
C ILE A 8 -11.48 -7.54 7.95
N GLY A 9 -12.22 -6.51 7.53
CA GLY A 9 -11.89 -5.74 6.35
C GLY A 9 -10.76 -4.83 6.79
N GLY A 10 -9.55 -5.39 6.94
CA GLY A 10 -8.37 -4.58 6.73
C GLY A 10 -8.54 -3.93 5.37
N ASP A 11 -8.39 -2.60 5.31
CA ASP A 11 -8.67 -1.82 4.11
C ASP A 11 -8.14 -2.58 2.88
N PRO A 12 -8.98 -2.84 1.86
CA PRO A 12 -8.73 -3.86 0.85
C PRO A 12 -7.43 -3.64 0.05
N VAL A 13 -6.74 -2.52 0.28
CA VAL A 13 -5.62 -2.10 -0.53
C VAL A 13 -4.54 -1.32 0.24
N CYS A 14 -4.19 -1.70 1.48
CA CYS A 14 -2.96 -1.21 2.16
C CYS A 14 -1.66 -1.51 1.36
N TRP A 15 -1.75 -2.33 0.31
CA TRP A 15 -0.66 -2.58 -0.63
C TRP A 15 -0.68 -1.64 -1.84
N LEU A 16 -1.81 -0.99 -2.17
CA LEU A 16 -1.92 -0.04 -3.29
C LEU A 16 -1.24 1.28 -2.97
N GLU A 17 -1.31 1.72 -1.72
CA GLU A 17 -0.58 2.89 -1.21
C GLU A 17 0.94 2.74 -1.41
N GLN A 18 1.44 1.49 -1.46
CA GLN A 18 2.83 1.17 -1.74
C GLN A 18 3.15 1.04 -3.24
N VAL A 19 2.16 1.17 -4.13
CA VAL A 19 2.39 1.19 -5.59
C VAL A 19 2.65 2.62 -6.04
N CYS A 20 3.77 2.84 -6.71
CA CYS A 20 4.09 4.14 -7.29
C CYS A 20 3.05 4.52 -8.36
N PRO A 21 2.36 5.67 -8.25
CA PRO A 21 1.32 6.07 -9.19
C PRO A 21 1.86 6.43 -10.58
N GLU A 22 3.14 6.78 -10.68
CA GLU A 22 3.77 7.18 -11.94
C GLU A 22 4.19 5.98 -12.80
N CYS A 23 4.76 4.94 -12.19
CA CYS A 23 5.36 3.82 -12.92
C CYS A 23 4.77 2.44 -12.59
N GLY A 24 3.88 2.35 -11.60
CA GLY A 24 3.26 1.10 -11.14
C GLY A 24 4.21 0.15 -10.40
N ALA A 25 5.43 0.60 -10.04
CA ALA A 25 6.36 -0.22 -9.27
C ALA A 25 5.91 -0.32 -7.81
N TYR A 26 6.00 -1.51 -7.24
CA TYR A 26 5.81 -1.72 -5.82
C TYR A 26 7.03 -1.22 -5.03
N VAL A 27 6.78 -0.38 -4.04
CA VAL A 27 7.76 0.21 -3.13
C VAL A 27 7.59 -0.44 -1.77
N SER A 28 8.51 -1.35 -1.44
CA SER A 28 8.49 -2.03 -0.14
C SER A 28 9.10 -1.16 0.96
N GLY A 29 8.43 -1.05 2.11
CA GLY A 29 8.97 -0.40 3.30
C GLY A 29 7.99 0.60 3.92
N GLU A 30 8.49 1.44 4.82
CA GLU A 30 7.74 2.58 5.33
C GLU A 30 7.69 3.69 4.28
N LEU A 31 6.49 4.24 4.06
CA LEU A 31 6.30 5.44 3.24
C LEU A 31 6.34 6.68 4.15
N PRO A 32 6.84 7.84 3.68
CA PRO A 32 7.23 8.11 2.31
C PRO A 32 8.61 7.56 1.92
N ALA A 33 8.71 6.99 0.72
CA ALA A 33 9.95 6.43 0.18
C ALA A 33 10.14 6.78 -1.31
N ALA A 34 11.40 6.87 -1.74
CA ALA A 34 11.73 7.07 -3.15
C ALA A 34 11.53 5.77 -3.95
N CYS A 35 10.82 5.85 -5.06
CA CYS A 35 10.62 4.71 -5.95
C CYS A 35 11.96 4.31 -6.58
N TRP A 36 12.36 3.05 -6.38
CA TRP A 36 13.61 2.51 -6.94
C TRP A 36 13.67 2.52 -8.48
N ARG A 37 12.53 2.70 -9.16
CA ARG A 37 12.43 2.64 -10.63
C ARG A 37 12.45 4.01 -11.31
N CYS A 38 11.81 5.02 -10.73
CA CYS A 38 11.64 6.33 -11.35
C CYS A 38 11.98 7.51 -10.43
N ASP A 39 12.50 7.23 -9.22
CA ASP A 39 12.91 8.21 -8.21
C ASP A 39 11.79 9.11 -7.66
N THR A 40 10.53 8.92 -8.08
CA THR A 40 9.36 9.60 -7.52
C THR A 40 9.17 9.25 -6.05
N VAL A 41 8.91 10.26 -5.20
CA VAL A 41 8.54 10.06 -3.80
C VAL A 41 7.11 9.53 -3.72
N VAL A 42 6.95 8.32 -3.20
CA VAL A 42 5.64 7.72 -2.89
C VAL A 42 5.31 8.04 -1.45
N SER A 43 4.14 8.63 -1.21
CA SER A 43 3.64 9.00 0.11
C SER A 43 2.32 8.27 0.38
N PRO A 44 2.07 7.80 1.61
CA PRO A 44 0.77 7.27 1.97
C PRO A 44 -0.24 8.43 1.94
N SER A 45 -1.42 8.19 1.41
CA SER A 45 -2.45 9.23 1.23
C SER A 45 -3.36 9.39 2.44
#